data_AF-A0A2N3DCR1-F1
#
_entry.id   AF-A0A2N3DCR1-F1
#
_cell.length_a   1.000
_cell.length_b   1.000
_cell.length_c   1.000
_cell.angle_alpha   90.00
_cell.angle_beta   90.00
_cell.angle_gamma   90.00
#
_symmetry.space_group_name_H-M   'P 1'
#
loop_
_entity.id
_entity.type
_entity.pdbx_description
1 polymer ?
#
loop_
_entity_poly.entity_id
_entity_poly.type
_entity_poly.pdbx_seq_one_letter_code
_entity_poly.pdbx_strand_id
1 'polypeptide(L)' 'MSAFGGYSGQAYSPSGDKGRFVLPPAFRKAVKESSGGNRILCLAAHDRFDCLIGFGLSRTDKLNQQLEREEERAI' A
#
# COMPACT_ATOMS: atom_id res chain seq x y z
N MET A 1 -8.46 3.27 23.10
CA MET A 1 -8.96 3.70 21.79
C MET A 1 -7.77 3.90 20.87
N SER A 2 -7.49 2.96 19.96
CA SER A 2 -6.37 3.12 19.03
C SER A 2 -6.73 4.18 18.00
N ALA A 3 -6.13 5.37 18.12
CA ALA A 3 -6.17 6.36 17.06
C ALA A 3 -5.64 5.71 15.78
N PHE A 4 -6.35 5.90 14.66
CA PHE A 4 -5.96 5.36 13.37
C PHE A 4 -4.49 5.74 13.06
N GLY A 5 -3.59 4.77 13.13
CA GLY A 5 -2.15 4.95 12.87
C GLY A 5 -1.81 5.01 11.38
N GLY A 6 -2.82 5.02 10.51
CA GLY A 6 -2.65 5.12 9.08
C GLY A 6 -2.65 6.56 8.59
N TYR A 7 -2.22 6.74 7.35
CA TYR A 7 -2.47 7.97 6.62
C TYR A 7 -3.86 7.92 5.97
N SER A 8 -4.69 8.92 6.21
CA SER A 8 -5.96 9.13 5.49
C SER A 8 -6.08 10.61 5.12
N GLY A 9 -6.56 10.90 3.92
CA GLY A 9 -6.71 12.26 3.43
C GLY A 9 -6.30 12.40 1.96
N GLN A 10 -6.38 13.64 1.48
CA GLN A 10 -5.96 14.01 0.14
C GLN A 10 -4.63 14.76 0.21
N ALA A 11 -3.76 14.52 -0.75
CA ALA A 11 -2.55 15.29 -0.94
C ALA A 11 -2.28 15.50 -2.42
N TYR A 12 -1.73 16.67 -2.74
CA TYR A 12 -1.32 17.01 -4.09
C TYR A 12 0.19 16.84 -4.23
N SER A 13 0.62 16.24 -5.35
CA SER A 13 2.03 16.04 -5.68
C SER A 13 2.25 16.36 -7.14
N PRO A 14 2.93 17.48 -7.48
CA PRO A 14 3.24 17.78 -8.87
C PRO A 14 4.22 16.75 -9.43
N SER A 15 4.13 16.49 -10.74
CA SER A 15 5.13 15.67 -11.43
C SER A 15 6.47 16.38 -11.41
N GLY A 16 7.47 15.78 -10.77
CA GLY A 16 8.86 16.20 -10.86
C GLY A 16 9.53 15.64 -12.12
N ASP A 17 10.85 15.78 -12.16
CA ASP A 17 11.66 15.31 -13.28
C ASP A 17 11.45 13.82 -13.57
N LYS A 18 11.37 13.49 -14.86
CA LYS A 18 11.22 12.12 -15.36
C LYS A 18 9.94 11.43 -14.84
N GLY A 19 8.87 12.19 -14.62
CA GLY A 19 7.57 11.64 -14.22
C GLY A 19 7.54 11.09 -12.80
N ARG A 20 8.40 11.61 -11.89
CA ARG A 20 8.46 11.17 -10.49
C ARG A 20 7.50 11.98 -9.63
N PHE A 21 6.81 11.30 -8.72
CA PHE A 21 5.89 11.93 -7.77
C PHE A 21 6.44 11.83 -6.36
N VAL A 22 6.26 12.89 -5.57
CA VAL A 22 6.67 12.91 -4.16
C VAL A 22 5.51 12.39 -3.30
N LEU A 23 5.76 11.28 -2.61
CA LEU A 23 4.81 10.75 -1.63
C LEU A 23 4.78 11.64 -0.38
N PRO A 24 3.58 11.97 0.14
CA PRO A 24 3.43 12.69 1.41
C PRO A 24 4.20 12.02 2.55
N PRO A 25 4.80 12.77 3.49
CA PRO A 25 5.64 12.21 4.55
C PRO A 25 4.94 11.15 5.41
N ALA A 26 3.68 11.38 5.78
CA ALA A 26 2.88 10.45 6.57
C ALA A 26 2.64 9.13 5.82
N PHE A 27 2.33 9.20 4.52
CA PHE A 27 2.16 8.01 3.69
C PHE A 27 3.48 7.25 3.51
N ARG A 28 4.58 7.97 3.29
CA ARG A 28 5.93 7.38 3.19
C ARG A 28 6.32 6.62 4.45
N LYS A 29 5.99 7.14 5.64
CA LYS A 29 6.25 6.47 6.92
C LYS A 29 5.43 5.18 7.03
N ALA A 30 4.13 5.24 6.76
CA ALA A 30 3.24 4.08 6.81
C ALA A 30 3.68 2.97 5.86
N VAL A 31 4.06 3.31 4.62
CA VAL A 31 4.57 2.33 3.64
C VAL A 31 5.84 1.66 4.15
N LYS A 32 6.80 2.45 4.67
CA LYS A 32 8.05 1.91 5.22
C LYS A 32 7.81 0.93 6.36
N GLU A 33 6.93 1.29 7.30
CA GLU A 33 6.57 0.45 8.44
C GLU A 33 5.87 -0.84 7.99
N SER A 34 4.94 -0.74 7.03
CA SER A 34 4.23 -1.88 6.44
C SER A 34 5.10 -2.79 5.55
N SER A 35 6.34 -2.38 5.26
CA SER A 35 7.29 -3.09 4.41
C SER A 35 8.54 -3.52 5.20
N GLY A 36 8.45 -3.66 6.53
CA GLY A 36 9.56 -4.14 7.37
C GLY A 36 10.79 -3.20 7.37
N GLY A 37 10.58 -1.90 7.18
CA GLY A 37 11.66 -0.91 7.09
C GLY A 37 12.11 -0.58 5.67
N ASN A 38 11.68 -1.35 4.66
CA ASN A 38 12.00 -1.12 3.26
C ASN A 38 11.20 0.05 2.68
N ARG A 39 11.84 0.88 1.86
CA ARG A 39 11.19 2.04 1.19
C ARG A 39 10.61 1.64 -0.18
N ILE A 40 9.94 0.49 -0.24
CA ILE A 40 9.33 -0.05 -1.46
C ILE A 40 7.82 0.22 -1.41
N LEU A 41 7.31 0.86 -2.46
CA LEU A 41 5.88 1.04 -2.73
C LEU A 41 5.49 0.18 -3.93
N CYS A 42 4.59 -0.76 -3.72
CA CYS A 42 3.97 -1.53 -4.79
C CYS A 42 2.80 -0.73 -5.37
N LEU A 43 2.68 -0.75 -6.69
CA LEU A 43 1.59 -0.10 -7.42
C LEU A 43 0.76 -1.16 -8.15
N ALA A 44 -0.56 -0.97 -8.17
CA ALA A 44 -1.47 -1.73 -9.01
C ALA A 44 -2.56 -0.80 -9.55
N ALA A 45 -3.24 -1.23 -10.62
CA ALA A 45 -4.46 -0.57 -11.06
C ALA A 45 -5.59 -0.85 -10.06
N HIS A 46 -6.44 0.15 -9.80
CA HIS A 46 -7.68 -0.06 -9.09
C HIS A 46 -8.64 -0.86 -9.98
N ASP A 47 -9.37 -1.81 -9.40
CA ASP A 47 -10.27 -2.73 -10.12
C ASP A 47 -11.44 -2.03 -10.86
N ARG A 48 -11.95 -0.95 -10.29
CA ARG A 48 -13.16 -0.23 -10.75
C ARG A 48 -12.91 1.18 -11.25
N PHE A 49 -11.84 1.83 -10.78
CA PHE A 49 -11.57 3.24 -11.07
C PHE A 49 -10.29 3.37 -11.88
N ASP A 50 -10.22 4.39 -12.74
CA ASP A 50 -9.01 4.71 -13.50
C ASP A 50 -7.97 5.43 -12.62
N CYS A 51 -7.50 4.73 -11.59
CA CYS A 51 -6.51 5.22 -10.65
C CYS A 51 -5.57 4.10 -10.18
N LEU A 52 -4.40 4.48 -9.67
CA LEU A 52 -3.44 3.55 -9.10
C LEU A 52 -3.65 3.42 -7.59
N ILE A 53 -3.51 2.18 -7.10
CA ILE A 53 -3.43 1.87 -5.68
C ILE A 53 -1.98 1.63 -5.27
N GLY A 54 -1.58 2.17 -4.12
CA GLY A 54 -0.24 2.01 -3.56
C GLY A 54 -0.27 1.25 -2.24
N PHE A 55 0.56 0.24 -2.07
CA PHE A 55 0.62 -0.57 -0.86
C PHE A 55 2.04 -1.06 -0.53
N GLY A 56 2.28 -1.42 0.74
CA GLY A 56 3.55 -2.00 1.19
C GLY A 56 3.61 -3.52 1.02
N LEU A 57 4.78 -4.10 1.26
CA LEU A 57 5.07 -5.53 1.02
C LEU A 57 4.23 -6.48 1.90
N SER A 58 3.76 -6.02 3.06
CA SER A 58 2.87 -6.81 3.93
C SER A 58 1.56 -7.26 3.28
N ARG A 59 1.14 -6.66 2.15
CA ARG A 59 -0.06 -7.12 1.43
C ARG A 59 0.14 -8.51 0.81
N THR A 60 1.34 -8.83 0.36
CA THR A 60 1.66 -10.14 -0.21
C THR A 60 1.52 -11.23 0.85
N ASP A 61 2.02 -10.98 2.06
CA ASP A 61 1.91 -11.93 3.17
C ASP A 61 0.44 -12.18 3.55
N LYS A 62 -0.38 -11.11 3.59
CA LYS A 62 -1.82 -11.24 3.83
C LYS A 62 -2.54 -12.02 2.74
N LEU A 63 -2.15 -11.82 1.47
CA LEU A 63 -2.75 -12.55 0.36
C LEU A 63 -2.41 -14.04 0.45
N ASN A 64 -1.15 -14.40 0.73
CA ASN A 64 -0.76 -15.79 0.90
C ASN A 64 -1.52 -16.46 2.07
N GLN A 65 -1.65 -15.77 3.20
CA GLN A 65 -2.46 -16.27 4.32
C GLN A 65 -3.94 -16.45 3.98
N GLN A 66 -4.48 -15.61 3.09
CA GLN A 66 -5.86 -15.77 2.61
C GLN A 66 -5.99 -17.00 1.72
N LEU A 67 -5.04 -17.20 0.80
CA LEU A 67 -5.02 -18.37 -0.09
C LEU A 67 -4.89 -19.67 0.71
N GLU A 68 -3.96 -19.75 1.68
CA GLU A 68 -3.81 -20.91 2.56
C GLU A 68 -5.12 -21.25 3.30
N ARG A 69 -5.82 -20.23 3.83
CA ARG A 69 -7.11 -20.41 4.50
C ARG A 69 -8.21 -20.89 3.54
N GLU A 70 -8.20 -20.42 2.30
CA GLU A 70 -9.16 -20.85 1.28
C GLU A 70 -8.88 -22.29 0.83
N GLU A 71 -7.61 -22.68 0.71
CA GLU A 71 -7.18 -24.05 0.43
C GLU A 71 -7.61 -25.03 1.55
N GLU A 72 -7.40 -24.68 2.82
CA GLU A 72 -7.83 -25.51 3.96
C GLU A 72 -9.35 -25.73 4.01
N ARG A 73 -10.14 -24.78 3.52
CA ARG A 73 -11.61 -24.85 3.50
C ARG A 73 -12.18 -25.61 2.30
N ALA A 74 -11.36 -25.88 1.29
CA ALA A 74 -11.75 -26.60 0.09
C ALA A 74 -11.61 -28.14 0.23
N ILE A 75 -11.11 -28.62 1.38
CA ILE A 75 -11.00 -30.03 1.77
C ILE A 75 -12.17 -30.42 2.67
#